data_AF-A0A2V6GP16-F1
#
_entry.id   AF-A0A2V6GP16-F1
#
_cell.length_a   1.000
_cell.length_b   1.000
_cell.length_c   1.000
_cell.angle_alpha   90.00
_cell.angle_beta   90.00
_cell.angle_gamma   90.00
#
_symmetry.space_group_name_H-M   'P 1'
#
loop_
_entity.id
_entity.type
_entity.pdbx_description
1 polymer ?
#
loop_
_entity_poly.entity_id
_entity_poly.type
_entity_poly.pdbx_seq_one_letter_code
_entity_poly.pdbx_strand_id
1 'polypeptide(L)'
;IRVSDILRRYVTNQYALPVTRQTSVEFLTTLAKSSPFSTNEKSLLEDFLNRCDLIKFARYEATSADSRLLLEEATRFVKGEQLALA
;
A
#
# COMPACT_ATOMS: atom_id res chain seq x y z
N ILE A 1 -10.08 4.80 -2.15
CA ILE A 1 -10.27 4.89 -0.68
C ILE A 1 -9.13 5.69 -0.09
N ARG A 2 -9.42 6.55 0.89
CA ARG A 2 -8.51 7.60 1.37
C ARG A 2 -7.18 7.08 1.92
N VAL A 3 -7.18 5.93 2.61
CA VAL A 3 -5.95 5.34 3.17
C VAL A 3 -4.95 4.95 2.07
N SER A 4 -5.44 4.42 0.93
CA SER A 4 -4.62 4.10 -0.24
C SER A 4 -3.96 5.35 -0.82
N ASP A 5 -4.72 6.44 -0.92
CA ASP A 5 -4.23 7.71 -1.46
C ASP A 5 -3.15 8.34 -0.56
N ILE A 6 -3.33 8.23 0.77
CA ILE A 6 -2.35 8.71 1.76
C ILE A 6 -1.04 7.92 1.65
N LEU A 7 -1.11 6.58 1.66
CA LEU A 7 0.10 5.76 1.64
C LEU A 7 0.88 5.91 0.33
N ARG A 8 0.16 5.97 -0.80
CA ARG A 8 0.79 6.23 -2.11
C ARG A 8 1.51 7.57 -2.12
N ARG A 9 0.90 8.63 -1.57
CA ARG A 9 1.57 9.94 -1.48
C ARG A 9 2.80 9.92 -0.58
N TYR A 10 2.74 9.20 0.56
CA TYR A 10 3.93 9.00 1.41
C TYR A 10 5.07 8.35 0.63
N VAL A 11 4.80 7.23 -0.04
CA VAL A 11 5.78 6.50 -0.84
C VAL A 11 6.32 7.36 -1.99
N THR A 12 5.45 8.00 -2.75
CA THR A 12 5.86 8.86 -3.87
C THR A 12 6.78 9.99 -3.41
N ASN A 13 6.47 10.63 -2.27
CA ASN A 13 7.31 11.68 -1.72
C ASN A 13 8.65 11.13 -1.20
N GLN A 14 8.64 9.99 -0.50
CA GLN A 14 9.86 9.43 0.07
C GLN A 14 10.87 8.96 -0.98
N TYR A 15 10.39 8.47 -2.12
CA TYR A 15 11.24 7.88 -3.16
C TYR A 15 11.28 8.70 -4.45
N ALA A 16 10.82 9.97 -4.39
CA ALA A 16 10.79 10.89 -5.54
C ALA A 16 10.18 10.25 -6.80
N LEU A 17 9.12 9.45 -6.63
CA LEU A 17 8.46 8.79 -7.76
C LEU A 17 7.65 9.83 -8.56
N PRO A 18 7.45 9.62 -9.88
CA PRO A 18 6.56 10.47 -10.66
C PRO A 18 5.14 10.48 -10.08
N VAL A 19 4.62 11.67 -9.76
CA VAL A 19 3.22 11.86 -9.32
C VAL A 19 2.31 11.73 -10.54
N THR A 20 1.99 10.49 -10.90
CA THR A 20 1.12 10.18 -12.03
C THR A 20 -0.07 9.36 -11.54
N ARG A 21 -1.20 9.47 -12.24
CA ARG A 21 -2.34 8.61 -11.97
C ARG A 21 -1.99 7.22 -12.46
N GLN A 22 -1.86 6.28 -11.52
CA GLN A 22 -1.42 4.91 -11.78
C GLN A 22 -2.37 3.91 -11.12
N THR A 23 -2.54 2.76 -11.76
CA THR A 23 -3.12 1.56 -11.15
C THR A 23 -2.22 1.04 -10.02
N SER A 24 -2.71 0.09 -9.21
CA SER A 24 -1.87 -0.58 -8.20
C SER A 24 -0.71 -1.34 -8.82
N VAL A 25 -0.95 -2.02 -9.95
CA VAL A 25 0.07 -2.77 -10.68
C VAL A 25 1.17 -1.84 -11.21
N GLU A 26 0.80 -0.72 -11.84
CA GLU A 26 1.78 0.26 -12.36
C GLU A 26 2.59 0.92 -11.26
N PHE A 27 1.95 1.20 -10.12
CA PHE A 27 2.61 1.78 -8.95
C PHE A 27 3.64 0.83 -8.35
N LEU A 28 3.28 -0.44 -8.14
CA LEU A 28 4.21 -1.47 -7.66
C LEU A 28 5.35 -1.73 -8.66
N THR A 29 5.05 -1.71 -9.96
CA THR A 29 6.06 -1.88 -11.02
C THR A 29 7.06 -0.72 -11.03
N THR A 30 6.59 0.51 -10.84
CA THR A 30 7.45 1.71 -10.73
C THR A 30 8.31 1.61 -9.48
N LEU A 31 7.70 1.29 -8.33
CA LEU A 31 8.39 1.10 -7.06
C LEU A 31 9.51 0.06 -7.14
N ALA A 32 9.26 -1.08 -7.79
CA ALA A 32 10.22 -2.16 -7.93
C ALA A 32 11.50 -1.74 -8.67
N LYS A 33 11.41 -0.72 -9.55
CA LYS A 33 12.55 -0.19 -10.32
C LYS A 33 13.29 0.94 -9.60
N SER A 34 12.66 1.59 -8.64
CA SER A 34 13.11 2.89 -8.10
C SER A 34 13.40 2.89 -6.60
N SER A 35 12.97 1.87 -5.86
CA SER A 35 13.01 1.88 -4.40
C SER A 35 14.01 0.87 -3.81
N PRO A 36 14.76 1.25 -2.74
CA PRO A 36 15.59 0.35 -1.96
C PRO A 36 14.81 -0.60 -1.04
N PHE A 37 13.48 -0.71 -1.18
CA PHE A 37 12.68 -1.58 -0.32
C PHE A 37 13.14 -3.03 -0.33
N SER A 38 13.16 -3.59 0.88
CA SER A 38 13.26 -5.01 1.12
C SER A 38 12.09 -5.75 0.45
N THR A 39 12.28 -7.04 0.18
CA THR A 39 11.23 -7.93 -0.33
C THR A 39 9.97 -7.88 0.56
N ASN A 40 10.15 -7.70 1.86
CA ASN A 40 9.06 -7.71 2.83
C ASN A 40 8.21 -6.44 2.78
N GLU A 41 8.85 -5.27 2.67
CA GLU A 41 8.13 -4.01 2.47
C GLU A 41 7.35 -4.02 1.15
N LYS A 42 7.93 -4.59 0.09
CA LYS A 42 7.25 -4.76 -1.21
C LYS A 42 6.00 -5.65 -1.07
N SER A 43 6.14 -6.80 -0.42
CA SER A 43 5.01 -7.72 -0.17
C SER A 43 3.92 -7.06 0.66
N LEU A 44 4.28 -6.35 1.73
CA LEU A 44 3.31 -5.69 2.60
C LEU A 44 2.55 -4.59 1.85
N LEU A 45 3.22 -3.83 0.99
CA LEU A 45 2.56 -2.83 0.16
C LEU A 45 1.66 -3.44 -0.91
N GLU A 46 2.07 -4.57 -1.50
CA GLU A 46 1.26 -5.32 -2.47
C GLU A 46 -0.03 -5.84 -1.82
N ASP A 47 0.07 -6.50 -0.66
CA ASP A 47 -1.08 -6.99 0.10
C ASP A 47 -2.05 -5.86 0.46
N PHE A 48 -1.52 -4.74 0.96
CA PHE A 48 -2.30 -3.55 1.28
C PHE A 48 -3.05 -3.00 0.05
N LEU A 49 -2.39 -2.88 -1.10
CA LEU A 49 -3.00 -2.35 -2.32
C LEU A 49 -4.06 -3.31 -2.88
N ASN A 50 -3.83 -4.62 -2.81
CA ASN A 50 -4.80 -5.63 -3.22
C ASN A 50 -6.08 -5.56 -2.38
N ARG A 51 -5.97 -5.44 -1.05
CA ARG A 51 -7.14 -5.24 -0.17
C ARG A 51 -7.88 -3.94 -0.49
N CYS A 52 -7.15 -2.85 -0.72
CA CYS A 52 -7.73 -1.58 -1.12
C CYS A 52 -8.55 -1.73 -2.41
N ASP A 53 -8.06 -2.50 -3.38
CA ASP A 53 -8.70 -2.67 -4.68
C ASP A 53 -9.94 -3.57 -4.60
N LEU A 54 -9.93 -4.60 -3.75
CA LEU A 54 -11.14 -5.39 -3.44
C LEU A 54 -12.25 -4.48 -2.90
N ILE A 55 -11.94 -3.58 -1.95
CA ILE A 55 -12.92 -2.63 -1.41
C ILE A 55 -13.38 -1.63 -2.47
N LYS A 56 -12.46 -1.07 -3.26
CA LYS A 56 -12.78 -0.04 -4.27
C LYS A 56 -13.64 -0.59 -5.41
N PHE A 57 -13.38 -1.82 -5.86
CA PHE A 57 -13.89 -2.31 -7.14
C PHE A 57 -14.87 -3.49 -7.01
N ALA A 58 -14.78 -4.31 -5.95
CA ALA A 58 -15.63 -5.50 -5.82
C ALA A 58 -17.01 -5.23 -5.16
N ARG A 59 -17.42 -3.96 -5.00
CA ARG A 59 -18.62 -3.55 -4.23
C ARG A 59 -18.64 -4.13 -2.82
N TYR A 60 -17.46 -4.36 -2.26
CA TYR A 60 -17.30 -4.88 -0.91
C TYR A 60 -17.52 -3.72 0.07
N GLU A 61 -18.53 -3.83 0.94
CA GLU A 61 -18.69 -2.89 2.04
C GLU A 61 -17.61 -3.17 3.08
N ALA A 62 -16.64 -2.26 3.17
CA ALA A 62 -15.58 -2.36 4.16
C ALA A 62 -16.18 -2.30 5.57
N THR A 63 -15.86 -3.30 6.38
CA THR A 63 -16.20 -3.31 7.80
C THR A 63 -15.27 -2.38 8.59
N SER A 64 -15.63 -2.11 9.84
CA SER A 64 -14.72 -1.42 10.76
C SER A 64 -13.45 -2.24 11.02
N ALA A 65 -13.50 -3.57 10.91
CA ALA A 65 -12.32 -4.42 11.05
C ALA A 65 -11.37 -4.24 9.86
N ASP A 66 -11.89 -4.19 8.63
CA ASP A 66 -11.10 -3.93 7.42
C ASP A 66 -10.42 -2.56 7.50
N SER A 67 -11.15 -1.55 7.97
CA SER A 67 -10.62 -0.20 8.14
C SER A 67 -9.46 -0.15 9.15
N ARG A 68 -9.56 -0.91 10.26
CA ARG A 68 -8.47 -1.04 11.23
C ARG A 68 -7.27 -1.79 10.66
N LEU A 69 -7.52 -2.92 9.98
CA LEU A 69 -6.47 -3.72 9.35
C LEU A 69 -5.68 -2.88 8.33
N LEU A 70 -6.36 -2.15 7.45
CA LEU A 70 -5.69 -1.28 6.47
C LEU A 70 -4.86 -0.16 7.14
N LEU A 71 -5.34 0.39 8.26
CA LEU A 71 -4.61 1.39 9.01
C LEU A 71 -3.36 0.80 9.66
N GLU A 72 -3.47 -0.39 10.25
CA GLU A 72 -2.35 -1.11 10.86
C GLU A 72 -1.30 -1.48 9.80
N GLU A 73 -1.70 -2.05 8.66
CA GLU A 73 -0.81 -2.37 7.54
C GLU A 73 -0.08 -1.12 7.03
N ALA A 74 -0.81 -0.02 6.78
CA ALA A 74 -0.20 1.24 6.35
C ALA A 74 0.78 1.80 7.40
N THR A 75 0.44 1.68 8.69
CA THR A 75 1.32 2.14 9.77
C THR A 75 2.59 1.31 9.87
N ARG A 76 2.47 -0.01 9.78
CA ARG A 76 3.62 -0.94 9.79
C ARG A 76 4.55 -0.67 8.62
N PHE A 77 3.99 -0.47 7.43
CA PHE A 77 4.74 -0.08 6.24
C PHE A 77 5.57 1.19 6.50
N VAL A 78 4.93 2.25 7.00
CA VAL A 78 5.60 3.54 7.25
C VAL A 78 6.73 3.41 8.27
N LYS A 79 6.56 2.54 9.27
CA LYS A 79 7.58 2.29 10.30
C LYS A 79 8.71 1.35 9.85
N GLY A 80 8.62 0.75 8.65
CA GLY A 80 9.54 -0.29 8.21
C GLY A 80 9.44 -1.58 9.04
N GLU A 81 8.29 -1.83 9.67
CA GLU A 81 8.07 -3.00 10.51
C GLU A 81 7.76 -4.23 9.64
N GLN A 82 8.42 -5.35 9.95
CA GLN A 82 8.25 -6.64 9.29
C GLN A 82 6.84 -7.22 9.51
N LEU A 83 6.35 -8.02 8.55
CA LEU A 83 5.27 -8.99 8.77
C LEU A 83 5.71 -9.95 9.91
N ALA A 84 5.34 -9.65 11.15
CA ALA A 84 5.23 -10.66 12.20
C ALA A 84 4.23 -11.69 11.66
N LEU A 85 4.76 -12.83 11.21
CA LEU A 85 4.00 -14.01 10.88
C LEU A 85 3.21 -14.39 12.14
N ALA A 86 1.88 -14.25 12.06
CA ALA A 86 0.95 -14.89 12.98
C ALA A 86 0.58 -16.26 12.44
#